data_AF-A0A6I4NX38-F1
#
_entry.id   AF-A0A6I4NX38-F1
#
_cell.length_a   1.000
_cell.length_b   1.000
_cell.length_c   1.000
_cell.angle_alpha   90.00
_cell.angle_beta   90.00
_cell.angle_gamma   90.00
#
_symmetry.space_group_name_H-M   'P 1'
#
loop_
_entity.id
_entity.type
_entity.pdbx_description
1 polymer ?
#
loop_
_entity_poly.entity_id
_entity_poly.type
_entity_poly.pdbx_seq_one_letter_code
_entity_poly.pdbx_strand_id
1 'polypeptide(L)'
;MNFKKIILLLFIAIFQNTFAQKDGYWDKERATTKEIIVSARDRITIKTEDLPVGTTEIVYRITLLDKNQQMANSLVSVLKAIPDPTGISQGSAGAVFLMSKISGDDECTYALFTSGENAKKYQDDGETDKACYAQKEPVSKDAKRLSLESSACLKEAKGAIWFGFESKNWLLSQKIVLEVVPWVDTKLNRGWNQDNKTEIVGLCKTSNMAQKMADSDDFCVCILEKIMKQYRYSEYEKLLAIEKTKIYKDFGNACYNDANISKNVYNDLRTQANTLIRLQKYNEAIPKLNTIIIDGKATALDYSSIGYAYILTKQYAKAIKFLKEGEKLDDTELLVKLNLAHAYLVSDDYSSAKPIYKKYQNQNVTDSLSWKEKTKADFANFKKAGLPSQDFEKVENLYH
;
A
#
# COMPACT_ATOMS: atom_id res chain seq x y z
N MET A 1 55.73 18.32 9.77
CA MET A 1 54.38 18.34 9.17
C MET A 1 53.46 17.53 10.09
N ASN A 2 52.50 18.19 10.73
CA ASN A 2 51.86 17.68 11.95
C ASN A 2 50.90 16.52 11.64
N PHE A 3 51.09 15.36 12.31
CA PHE A 3 50.36 14.09 12.08
C PHE A 3 48.82 14.26 12.11
N LYS A 4 48.33 15.24 12.87
CA LYS A 4 46.90 15.62 12.92
C LYS A 4 46.32 16.17 11.62
N LYS A 5 47.13 16.80 10.75
CA LYS A 5 46.65 17.31 9.45
C LYS A 5 46.54 16.20 8.39
N ILE A 6 47.31 15.12 8.52
CA ILE A 6 47.27 13.97 7.61
C ILE A 6 46.02 13.12 7.88
N ILE A 7 45.64 12.95 9.15
CA ILE A 7 44.41 12.21 9.52
C ILE A 7 43.15 12.97 9.08
N LEU A 8 43.15 14.32 9.14
CA LEU A 8 42.01 15.12 8.68
C LEU A 8 41.83 15.05 7.15
N LEU A 9 42.93 14.95 6.38
CA LEU A 9 42.88 14.75 4.93
C LEU A 9 42.46 13.32 4.54
N LEU A 10 42.82 12.32 5.34
CA LEU A 10 42.37 10.92 5.14
C LEU A 10 40.89 10.71 5.48
N PHE A 11 40.31 11.47 6.42
CA PHE A 11 38.89 11.39 6.72
C PHE A 11 37.99 12.05 5.67
N ILE A 12 38.49 13.03 4.90
CA ILE A 12 37.72 13.68 3.82
C ILE A 12 37.70 12.82 2.54
N ALA A 13 38.67 11.91 2.37
CA ALA A 13 38.76 11.04 1.19
C ALA A 13 37.81 9.82 1.22
N ILE A 14 37.20 9.48 2.37
CA ILE A 14 36.38 8.26 2.51
C ILE A 14 34.87 8.53 2.30
N PHE A 15 34.44 9.79 2.19
CA PHE A 15 33.01 10.14 2.06
C PHE A 15 32.49 10.35 0.62
N GLN A 16 33.26 10.03 -0.42
CA GLN A 16 32.87 10.32 -1.82
C GLN A 16 32.43 9.08 -2.63
N ASN A 17 32.03 7.98 -1.98
CA ASN A 17 31.45 6.83 -2.68
C ASN A 17 30.02 6.51 -2.23
N THR A 18 29.20 7.54 -2.00
CA THR A 18 27.77 7.37 -2.24
C THR A 18 27.58 7.33 -3.75
N PHE A 19 27.79 6.16 -4.36
CA PHE A 19 27.18 5.90 -5.66
C PHE A 19 25.68 6.06 -5.43
N ALA A 20 25.12 7.19 -5.89
CA ALA A 20 23.67 7.35 -5.96
C ALA A 20 23.16 6.11 -6.70
N GLN A 21 22.31 5.33 -6.02
CA GLN A 21 21.67 4.17 -6.64
C GLN A 21 20.97 4.69 -7.89
N LYS A 22 21.36 4.22 -9.07
CA LYS A 22 20.69 4.61 -10.32
C LYS A 22 19.26 4.09 -10.22
N ASP A 23 18.31 4.97 -9.91
CA ASP A 23 16.90 4.61 -9.73
C ASP A 23 16.23 4.15 -11.04
N GLY A 24 16.91 4.25 -12.19
CA GLY A 24 16.41 3.80 -13.48
C GLY A 24 17.49 3.57 -14.54
N TYR A 25 17.05 3.30 -15.77
CA TYR A 25 17.91 3.12 -16.95
C TYR A 25 17.22 3.57 -18.25
N TRP A 26 18.00 4.03 -19.23
CA TRP A 26 17.52 4.24 -20.60
C TRP A 26 17.34 2.89 -21.28
N ASP A 27 16.10 2.56 -21.65
CA ASP A 27 15.74 1.31 -22.29
C ASP A 27 16.00 1.39 -23.80
N LYS A 28 17.09 0.75 -24.21
CA LYS A 28 17.61 0.80 -25.57
C LYS A 28 16.99 -0.27 -26.46
N GLU A 29 16.43 -1.33 -25.87
CA GLU A 29 15.79 -2.43 -26.59
C GLU A 29 14.41 -2.02 -27.06
N ARG A 30 13.71 -1.20 -26.26
CA ARG A 30 12.39 -0.64 -26.57
C ARG A 30 12.46 0.82 -27.05
N ALA A 31 13.58 1.18 -27.66
CA ALA A 31 13.75 2.47 -28.32
C ALA A 31 13.01 2.47 -29.67
N THR A 32 12.34 3.57 -29.98
CA THR A 32 11.80 3.81 -31.33
C THR A 32 12.88 4.41 -32.20
N THR A 33 13.09 3.88 -33.39
CA THR A 33 13.87 4.53 -34.45
C THR A 33 13.14 4.33 -35.76
N LYS A 34 12.69 5.43 -36.38
CA LYS A 34 12.00 5.42 -37.67
C LYS A 34 12.64 6.43 -38.61
N GLU A 35 12.87 6.00 -39.84
CA GLU A 35 13.30 6.85 -40.94
C GLU A 35 12.20 6.84 -42.01
N ILE A 36 11.61 8.00 -42.28
CA ILE A 36 10.46 8.10 -43.19
C ILE A 36 10.67 9.26 -44.15
N ILE A 37 10.35 9.03 -45.42
CA ILE A 37 10.33 10.08 -46.45
C ILE A 37 8.94 10.72 -46.47
N VAL A 38 8.90 12.04 -46.35
CA VAL A 38 7.67 12.84 -46.35
C VAL A 38 7.68 13.77 -47.54
N SER A 39 6.63 13.74 -48.34
CA SER A 39 6.46 14.63 -49.49
C SER A 39 6.29 16.08 -49.05
N ALA A 40 6.60 17.01 -49.95
CA ALA A 40 6.43 18.43 -49.68
C ALA A 40 4.98 18.73 -49.25
N ARG A 41 4.82 19.49 -48.16
CA ARG A 41 3.52 19.86 -47.55
C ARG A 41 2.67 18.70 -47.02
N ASP A 42 3.19 17.48 -47.03
CA ASP A 42 2.46 16.31 -46.58
C ASP A 42 2.48 16.18 -45.05
N ARG A 43 1.50 15.46 -44.51
CA ARG A 43 1.36 15.17 -43.09
C ARG A 43 1.40 13.68 -42.82
N ILE A 44 2.20 13.29 -41.84
CA ILE A 44 2.32 11.90 -41.41
C ILE A 44 2.21 11.78 -39.90
N THR A 45 1.88 10.58 -39.44
CA THR A 45 1.89 10.23 -38.03
C THR A 45 2.76 9.01 -37.79
N ILE A 46 3.51 9.02 -36.69
CA ILE A 46 4.41 7.94 -36.28
C ILE A 46 4.08 7.56 -34.85
N LYS A 47 3.69 6.29 -34.64
CA LYS A 47 3.57 5.71 -33.30
C LYS A 47 4.96 5.33 -32.78
N THR A 48 5.25 5.64 -31.52
CA THR A 48 6.39 5.00 -30.83
C THR A 48 6.15 3.50 -30.64
N GLU A 49 7.23 2.76 -30.42
CA GLU A 49 7.15 1.46 -29.76
C GLU A 49 6.45 1.62 -28.39
N ASP A 50 5.84 0.54 -27.90
CA ASP A 50 5.11 0.60 -26.64
C ASP A 50 6.07 0.90 -25.47
N LEU A 51 5.78 1.98 -24.75
CA LEU A 51 6.54 2.45 -23.60
C LEU A 51 6.50 1.39 -22.49
N PRO A 52 7.66 1.01 -21.95
CA PRO A 52 7.74 0.07 -20.84
C PRO A 52 6.93 0.50 -19.60
N VAL A 53 6.41 -0.47 -18.86
CA VAL A 53 5.90 -0.22 -17.50
C VAL A 53 7.00 0.40 -16.65
N GLY A 54 6.67 1.46 -15.92
CA GLY A 54 7.63 2.23 -15.12
C GLY A 54 8.40 3.29 -15.90
N THR A 55 8.01 3.60 -17.15
CA THR A 55 8.56 4.74 -17.88
C THR A 55 8.20 6.05 -17.16
N THR A 56 9.21 6.77 -16.67
CA THR A 56 9.01 8.07 -15.99
C THR A 56 9.51 9.25 -16.81
N GLU A 57 10.37 8.98 -17.80
CA GLU A 57 10.85 9.98 -18.74
C GLU A 57 10.97 9.37 -20.14
N ILE A 58 10.91 10.23 -21.17
CA ILE A 58 11.36 9.89 -22.50
C ILE A 58 12.30 10.98 -23.00
N VAL A 59 13.29 10.59 -23.79
CA VAL A 59 14.05 11.51 -24.63
C VAL A 59 13.71 11.20 -26.06
N TYR A 60 13.40 12.23 -26.83
CA TYR A 60 13.29 12.11 -28.27
C TYR A 60 14.24 13.04 -29.00
N ARG A 61 14.58 12.63 -30.21
CA ARG A 61 15.38 13.38 -31.17
C ARG A 61 14.73 13.30 -32.53
N ILE A 62 14.55 14.45 -33.15
CA ILE A 62 14.05 14.64 -34.50
C ILE A 62 15.20 15.22 -35.31
N THR A 63 15.47 14.65 -36.47
CA THR A 63 16.47 15.19 -37.41
C THR A 63 15.93 15.10 -38.82
N LEU A 64 15.95 16.24 -39.51
CA LEU A 64 15.63 16.31 -40.93
C LEU A 64 16.90 16.19 -41.75
N LEU A 65 16.82 15.32 -42.75
CA LEU A 65 17.92 14.97 -43.63
C LEU A 65 17.42 15.02 -45.08
N ASP A 66 18.32 15.35 -46.00
CA ASP A 66 18.04 15.12 -47.42
C ASP A 66 17.88 13.61 -47.67
N LYS A 67 17.17 13.23 -48.74
CA LYS A 67 16.90 11.81 -49.07
C LYS A 67 18.15 10.91 -49.05
N ASN A 68 19.30 11.43 -49.47
CA ASN A 68 20.55 10.66 -49.57
C ASN A 68 21.45 10.75 -48.33
N GLN A 69 21.13 11.63 -47.38
CA GLN A 69 21.89 11.77 -46.15
C GLN A 69 21.56 10.63 -45.16
N GLN A 70 22.55 10.29 -44.34
CA GLN A 70 22.45 9.32 -43.25
C GLN A 70 22.90 9.95 -41.94
N MET A 71 22.38 9.43 -40.82
CA MET A 71 22.78 9.86 -39.49
C MET A 71 24.23 9.45 -39.20
N ALA A 72 25.02 10.35 -38.61
CA ALA A 72 26.39 10.03 -38.16
C ALA A 72 26.42 9.20 -36.86
N ASN A 73 25.44 9.38 -35.98
CA ASN A 73 25.34 8.67 -34.71
C ASN A 73 23.88 8.55 -34.26
N SER A 74 23.50 7.43 -33.62
CA SER A 74 22.16 7.25 -33.05
C SER A 74 22.04 7.82 -31.63
N LEU A 75 20.81 8.13 -31.21
CA LEU A 75 20.48 8.67 -29.90
C LEU A 75 20.86 7.65 -28.82
N VAL A 76 20.60 6.36 -29.07
CA VAL A 76 21.03 5.26 -28.22
C VAL A 76 22.56 5.26 -28.02
N SER A 77 23.34 5.58 -29.06
CA SER A 77 24.80 5.65 -28.97
C SER A 77 25.26 6.86 -28.16
N VAL A 78 24.60 8.01 -28.30
CA VAL A 78 24.83 9.20 -27.46
C VAL A 78 24.56 8.88 -25.99
N LEU A 79 23.42 8.24 -25.69
CA LEU A 79 23.05 7.85 -24.33
C LEU A 79 24.01 6.82 -23.72
N LYS A 80 24.68 5.98 -24.52
CA LYS A 80 25.74 5.07 -24.04
C LYS A 80 27.01 5.81 -23.62
N ALA A 81 27.32 6.94 -24.25
CA ALA A 81 28.53 7.70 -24.00
C ALA A 81 28.43 8.61 -22.75
N ILE A 82 27.26 8.74 -22.14
CA ILE A 82 27.01 9.60 -20.99
C ILE A 82 27.28 8.79 -19.70
N PRO A 83 28.32 9.15 -18.89
CA PRO A 83 28.73 8.36 -17.71
C PRO A 83 27.65 8.24 -16.63
N ASP A 84 26.90 9.34 -16.44
CA ASP A 84 25.72 9.40 -15.58
C ASP A 84 24.50 9.79 -16.41
N PRO A 85 23.60 8.84 -16.72
CA PRO A 85 22.44 9.11 -17.56
C PRO A 85 21.45 10.09 -16.91
N THR A 86 21.54 10.32 -15.59
CA THR A 86 20.76 11.36 -14.91
C THR A 86 21.30 12.76 -15.21
N GLY A 87 22.53 12.92 -15.73
CA GLY A 87 23.04 14.23 -16.16
C GLY A 87 22.19 14.89 -17.26
N ILE A 88 21.45 14.10 -18.04
CA ILE A 88 20.48 14.59 -19.03
C ILE A 88 19.24 15.20 -18.34
N SER A 89 18.93 14.78 -17.12
CA SER A 89 17.76 15.25 -16.36
C SER A 89 17.96 16.62 -15.69
N GLN A 90 19.19 17.13 -15.64
CA GLN A 90 19.59 18.34 -14.89
C GLN A 90 19.38 19.69 -15.65
N GLY A 91 18.53 19.75 -16.67
CA GLY A 91 18.08 21.01 -17.29
C GLY A 91 18.38 21.17 -18.79
N SER A 92 18.18 22.39 -19.31
CA SER A 92 18.24 22.71 -20.75
C SER A 92 19.61 22.49 -21.39
N ALA A 93 20.71 22.55 -20.63
CA ALA A 93 22.06 22.27 -21.12
C ALA A 93 22.26 20.79 -21.53
N GLY A 94 21.51 19.86 -20.93
CA GLY A 94 21.57 18.43 -21.27
C GLY A 94 20.98 18.11 -22.65
N ALA A 95 19.97 18.89 -23.09
CA ALA A 95 19.31 18.68 -24.38
C ALA A 95 20.21 19.01 -25.58
N VAL A 96 21.16 19.93 -25.42
CA VAL A 96 22.13 20.28 -26.47
C VAL A 96 23.01 19.08 -26.84
N PHE A 97 23.37 18.23 -25.87
CA PHE A 97 24.13 17.00 -26.12
C PHE A 97 23.34 15.94 -26.88
N LEU A 98 22.00 16.03 -26.86
CA LEU A 98 21.12 15.11 -27.57
C LEU A 98 20.96 15.50 -29.03
N MET A 99 20.99 16.80 -29.35
CA MET A 99 20.81 17.30 -30.71
C MET A 99 21.79 16.67 -31.71
N SER A 100 21.31 16.43 -32.93
CA SER A 100 22.17 15.98 -34.01
C SER A 100 23.14 17.08 -34.44
N LYS A 101 24.40 16.68 -34.70
CA LYS A 101 25.42 17.55 -35.30
C LYS A 101 25.17 17.79 -36.80
N ILE A 102 24.30 17.00 -37.41
CA ILE A 102 23.91 17.09 -38.82
C ILE A 102 22.43 17.43 -38.89
N SER A 103 22.07 18.42 -39.70
CA SER A 103 20.71 18.75 -40.08
C SER A 103 20.75 19.32 -41.49
N GLY A 104 19.81 18.90 -42.35
CA GLY A 104 19.58 19.55 -43.64
C GLY A 104 18.94 20.94 -43.47
N ASP A 105 18.66 21.59 -44.60
CA ASP A 105 17.95 22.88 -44.65
C ASP A 105 16.42 22.69 -44.66
N ASP A 106 15.95 21.45 -44.77
CA ASP A 106 14.54 21.08 -44.70
C ASP A 106 13.97 21.38 -43.30
N GLU A 107 12.72 21.86 -43.24
CA GLU A 107 12.04 22.22 -42.00
C GLU A 107 10.68 21.52 -41.86
N CYS A 108 10.32 21.15 -40.64
CA CYS A 108 8.98 20.64 -40.30
C CYS A 108 8.44 21.28 -39.03
N THR A 109 7.13 21.32 -38.93
CA THR A 109 6.45 21.45 -37.63
C THR A 109 6.04 20.07 -37.15
N TYR A 110 5.96 19.87 -35.84
CA TYR A 110 5.50 18.59 -35.29
C TYR A 110 4.66 18.77 -34.03
N ALA A 111 3.82 17.78 -33.75
CA ALA A 111 2.96 17.73 -32.58
C ALA A 111 2.95 16.33 -31.97
N LEU A 112 2.74 16.25 -30.66
CA LEU A 112 2.66 15.01 -29.91
C LEU A 112 1.23 14.76 -29.45
N PHE A 113 0.81 13.50 -29.55
CA PHE A 113 -0.53 13.08 -29.16
C PHE A 113 -0.46 11.81 -28.30
N THR A 114 -1.42 11.68 -27.40
CA THR A 114 -1.55 10.52 -26.48
C THR A 114 -2.55 9.49 -26.98
N SER A 115 -3.23 9.75 -28.12
CA SER A 115 -4.14 8.83 -28.79
C SER A 115 -3.90 8.80 -30.30
N GLY A 116 -4.07 7.61 -30.89
CA GLY A 116 -3.96 7.44 -32.34
C GLY A 116 -5.09 8.13 -33.10
N GLU A 117 -6.26 8.27 -32.48
CA GLU A 117 -7.40 9.00 -33.04
C GLU A 117 -7.09 10.49 -33.24
N ASN A 118 -6.56 11.16 -32.21
CA ASN A 118 -6.18 12.57 -32.30
C ASN A 118 -5.01 12.78 -33.26
N ALA A 119 -4.04 11.85 -33.28
CA ALA A 119 -2.94 11.90 -34.23
C ALA A 119 -3.46 11.78 -35.67
N LYS A 120 -4.39 10.85 -35.93
CA LYS A 120 -5.01 10.68 -37.25
C LYS A 120 -5.80 11.92 -37.67
N LYS A 121 -6.56 12.52 -36.75
CA LYS A 121 -7.26 13.79 -37.01
C LYS A 121 -6.26 14.88 -37.47
N TYR A 122 -5.15 15.05 -36.74
CA TYR A 122 -4.09 15.96 -37.14
C TYR A 122 -3.52 15.65 -38.53
N GLN A 123 -3.38 14.37 -38.88
CA GLN A 123 -2.92 14.00 -40.23
C GLN A 123 -3.86 14.53 -41.31
N ASP A 124 -5.17 14.48 -41.06
CA ASP A 124 -6.20 14.90 -42.00
C ASP A 124 -6.31 16.43 -42.09
N ASP A 125 -6.34 17.15 -40.98
CA ASP A 125 -6.63 18.61 -40.96
C ASP A 125 -5.47 19.53 -40.55
N GLY A 126 -4.43 19.00 -39.88
CA GLY A 126 -3.30 19.76 -39.36
C GLY A 126 -3.55 20.48 -38.03
N GLU A 127 -4.72 20.30 -37.39
CA GLU A 127 -5.07 20.96 -36.14
C GLU A 127 -4.30 20.38 -34.96
N THR A 128 -3.72 21.25 -34.13
CA THR A 128 -2.94 20.84 -32.94
C THR A 128 -3.72 20.98 -31.61
N ASP A 129 -5.01 21.28 -31.65
CA ASP A 129 -5.80 21.59 -30.44
C ASP A 129 -5.92 20.42 -29.46
N LYS A 130 -5.74 19.19 -29.95
CA LYS A 130 -5.74 17.95 -29.16
C LYS A 130 -4.34 17.40 -28.93
N ALA A 131 -3.30 18.14 -29.33
CA ALA A 131 -1.92 17.77 -29.07
C ALA A 131 -1.57 18.07 -27.61
N CYS A 132 -0.85 17.15 -26.97
CA CYS A 132 -0.29 17.38 -25.64
C CYS A 132 0.98 18.26 -25.69
N TYR A 133 1.55 18.45 -26.88
CA TYR A 133 2.65 19.35 -27.18
C TYR A 133 2.65 19.69 -28.68
N ALA A 134 3.00 20.92 -29.05
CA ALA A 134 3.14 21.33 -30.45
C ALA A 134 4.34 22.27 -30.65
N GLN A 135 5.21 21.92 -31.59
CA GLN A 135 6.28 22.76 -32.11
C GLN A 135 5.76 23.46 -33.38
N LYS A 136 5.25 24.68 -33.20
CA LYS A 136 4.63 25.47 -34.27
C LYS A 136 5.63 26.22 -35.14
N GLU A 137 6.79 26.57 -34.59
CA GLU A 137 7.89 27.13 -35.37
C GLU A 137 8.59 25.99 -36.11
N PRO A 138 8.74 26.08 -37.45
CA PRO A 138 9.43 25.05 -38.23
C PRO A 138 10.87 24.84 -37.75
N VAL A 139 11.30 23.59 -37.68
CA VAL A 139 12.65 23.21 -37.25
C VAL A 139 13.24 22.13 -38.16
N SER A 140 14.54 22.20 -38.38
CA SER A 140 15.33 21.17 -39.09
C SER A 140 15.84 20.06 -38.18
N LYS A 141 15.92 20.33 -36.88
CA LYS A 141 16.23 19.34 -35.84
C LYS A 141 15.69 19.78 -34.49
N ASP A 142 15.41 18.82 -33.64
CA ASP A 142 15.01 19.07 -32.26
C ASP A 142 15.38 17.89 -31.36
N ALA A 143 15.58 18.14 -30.07
CA ALA A 143 15.73 17.09 -29.08
C ALA A 143 15.16 17.56 -27.75
N LYS A 144 14.21 16.81 -27.19
CA LYS A 144 13.60 17.15 -25.91
C LYS A 144 13.51 15.95 -24.98
N ARG A 145 13.47 16.29 -23.69
CA ARG A 145 13.17 15.36 -22.60
C ARG A 145 11.77 15.66 -22.08
N LEU A 146 10.92 14.64 -22.06
CA LEU A 146 9.62 14.70 -21.38
C LEU A 146 9.71 13.88 -20.11
N SER A 147 9.19 14.41 -19.00
CA SER A 147 9.07 13.67 -17.75
C SER A 147 7.61 13.60 -17.31
N LEU A 148 7.30 12.64 -16.45
CA LEU A 148 5.99 12.56 -15.79
C LEU A 148 5.68 13.79 -14.95
N GLU A 149 6.64 14.64 -14.59
CA GLU A 149 6.38 15.87 -13.84
C GLU A 149 6.06 17.02 -14.80
N SER A 150 6.84 17.13 -15.87
CA SER A 150 6.87 18.30 -16.77
C SER A 150 6.01 18.18 -18.03
N SER A 151 5.52 16.99 -18.40
CA SER A 151 4.83 16.78 -19.67
C SER A 151 3.48 16.07 -19.53
N ALA A 152 2.42 16.73 -20.01
CA ALA A 152 1.10 16.12 -20.17
C ALA A 152 1.15 14.91 -21.11
N CYS A 153 2.01 14.94 -22.14
CA CYS A 153 2.16 13.84 -23.08
C CYS A 153 2.52 12.52 -22.41
N LEU A 154 3.44 12.53 -21.46
CA LEU A 154 3.84 11.30 -20.79
C LEU A 154 2.87 10.90 -19.67
N LYS A 155 2.29 11.88 -18.97
CA LYS A 155 1.27 11.64 -17.92
C LYS A 155 0.03 10.93 -18.47
N GLU A 156 -0.41 11.32 -19.67
CA GLU A 156 -1.66 10.85 -20.27
C GLU A 156 -1.46 9.72 -21.29
N ALA A 157 -0.21 9.43 -21.71
CA ALA A 157 0.08 8.39 -22.67
C ALA A 157 -0.37 7.01 -22.16
N LYS A 158 -1.24 6.36 -22.91
CA LYS A 158 -1.67 4.97 -22.66
C LYS A 158 -0.77 4.00 -23.42
N GLY A 159 0.49 3.92 -22.99
CA GLY A 159 1.46 2.97 -23.51
C GLY A 159 2.22 3.40 -24.77
N ALA A 160 1.83 4.46 -25.47
CA ALA A 160 2.62 5.01 -26.58
C ALA A 160 2.37 6.51 -26.79
N ILE A 161 3.28 7.17 -27.48
CA ILE A 161 3.13 8.56 -27.93
C ILE A 161 3.10 8.56 -29.45
N TRP A 162 2.28 9.43 -30.03
CA TRP A 162 2.17 9.61 -31.47
C TRP A 162 2.79 10.94 -31.86
N PHE A 163 3.71 10.92 -32.82
CA PHE A 163 4.34 12.09 -33.39
C PHE A 163 3.68 12.41 -34.73
N GLY A 164 2.99 13.54 -34.81
CA GLY A 164 2.51 14.11 -36.06
C GLY A 164 3.54 15.07 -36.64
N PHE A 165 3.86 14.93 -37.93
CA PHE A 165 4.76 15.82 -38.65
C PHE A 165 4.05 16.45 -39.83
N GLU A 166 4.40 17.70 -40.13
CA GLU A 166 4.02 18.40 -41.35
C GLU A 166 5.26 18.98 -42.01
N SER A 167 5.51 18.58 -43.25
CA SER A 167 6.59 19.14 -44.06
C SER A 167 6.29 20.60 -44.40
N LYS A 168 7.27 21.49 -44.18
CA LYS A 168 7.18 22.89 -44.63
C LYS A 168 7.94 23.15 -45.92
N ASN A 169 8.54 22.11 -46.48
CA ASN A 169 9.19 22.17 -47.78
C ASN A 169 8.19 22.49 -48.89
N TRP A 170 8.64 23.31 -49.84
CA TRP A 170 7.81 23.71 -50.98
C TRP A 170 7.72 22.61 -52.04
N LEU A 171 8.85 21.98 -52.40
CA LEU A 171 8.95 21.13 -53.59
C LEU A 171 9.58 19.76 -53.32
N LEU A 172 10.61 19.71 -52.47
CA LEU A 172 11.38 18.49 -52.23
C LEU A 172 10.81 17.70 -51.06
N SER A 173 10.79 16.38 -51.20
CA SER A 173 10.49 15.49 -50.08
C SER A 173 11.70 15.44 -49.14
N GLN A 174 11.43 15.40 -47.85
CA GLN A 174 12.42 15.34 -46.78
C GLN A 174 12.48 13.94 -46.16
N LYS A 175 13.60 13.58 -45.54
CA LYS A 175 13.70 12.40 -44.67
C LYS A 175 13.61 12.85 -43.21
N ILE A 176 12.64 12.33 -42.48
CA ILE A 176 12.50 12.51 -41.04
C ILE A 176 13.11 11.30 -40.34
N VAL A 177 14.07 11.54 -39.47
CA VAL A 177 14.59 10.55 -38.52
C VAL A 177 14.03 10.87 -37.15
N LEU A 178 13.21 9.96 -36.62
CA LEU A 178 12.66 10.03 -35.26
C LEU A 178 13.29 8.94 -34.40
N GLU A 179 13.92 9.36 -33.30
CA GLU A 179 14.44 8.48 -32.27
C GLU A 179 13.79 8.80 -30.94
N VAL A 180 13.25 7.80 -30.24
CA VAL A 180 12.64 7.96 -28.90
C VAL A 180 13.17 6.87 -27.99
N VAL A 181 13.71 7.25 -26.83
CA VAL A 181 14.27 6.32 -25.84
C VAL A 181 13.62 6.57 -24.48
N PRO A 182 12.91 5.57 -23.90
CA PRO A 182 12.32 5.72 -22.58
C PRO A 182 13.32 5.50 -21.45
N TRP A 183 13.15 6.22 -20.36
CA TRP A 183 13.78 5.97 -19.07
C TRP A 183 12.83 5.17 -18.18
N VAL A 184 13.28 4.02 -17.72
CA VAL A 184 12.50 3.09 -16.91
C VAL A 184 12.99 3.11 -15.47
N ASP A 185 12.13 3.50 -14.55
CA ASP A 185 12.39 3.43 -13.12
C ASP A 185 12.36 1.97 -12.62
N THR A 186 13.41 1.58 -11.91
CA THR A 186 13.62 0.20 -11.45
C THR A 186 12.60 -0.28 -10.42
N LYS A 187 12.01 0.63 -9.63
CA LYS A 187 10.99 0.31 -8.63
C LYS A 187 9.62 0.28 -9.29
N LEU A 188 9.30 1.28 -10.12
CA LEU A 188 8.01 1.41 -10.79
C LEU A 188 7.82 0.39 -11.91
N ASN A 189 8.89 -0.14 -12.52
CA ASN A 189 8.80 -1.17 -13.55
C ASN A 189 8.21 -2.51 -13.05
N ARG A 190 8.05 -2.67 -11.73
CA ARG A 190 7.34 -3.80 -11.14
C ARG A 190 5.82 -3.72 -11.31
N GLY A 191 5.29 -2.58 -11.78
CA GLY A 191 3.87 -2.41 -12.08
C GLY A 191 2.99 -2.11 -10.87
N TRP A 192 3.57 -1.76 -9.72
CA TRP A 192 2.84 -1.44 -8.49
C TRP A 192 2.48 0.04 -8.42
N ASN A 193 1.45 0.44 -9.19
CA ASN A 193 0.86 1.79 -9.15
C ASN A 193 -0.24 1.90 -8.07
N GLN A 194 -0.85 3.07 -7.92
CA GLN A 194 -1.87 3.32 -6.89
C GLN A 194 -3.13 2.46 -7.09
N ASP A 195 -3.62 2.33 -8.32
CA ASP A 195 -4.82 1.57 -8.63
C ASP A 195 -4.63 0.08 -8.32
N ASN A 196 -3.51 -0.50 -8.77
CA ASN A 196 -3.15 -1.89 -8.54
C ASN A 196 -2.97 -2.20 -7.04
N LYS A 197 -2.35 -1.28 -6.27
CA LYS A 197 -2.25 -1.41 -4.81
C LYS A 197 -3.62 -1.37 -4.14
N THR A 198 -4.49 -0.47 -4.61
CA THR A 198 -5.86 -0.31 -4.09
C THR A 198 -6.69 -1.56 -4.36
N GLU A 199 -6.53 -2.20 -5.52
CA GLU A 199 -7.18 -3.47 -5.84
C GLU A 199 -6.80 -4.57 -4.84
N ILE A 200 -5.49 -4.78 -4.59
CA ILE A 200 -5.01 -5.79 -3.64
C ILE A 200 -5.55 -5.55 -2.23
N VAL A 201 -5.48 -4.30 -1.75
CA VAL A 201 -5.99 -3.94 -0.42
C VAL A 201 -7.50 -4.14 -0.35
N GLY A 202 -8.24 -3.73 -1.38
CA GLY A 202 -9.69 -3.93 -1.48
C GLY A 202 -10.08 -5.41 -1.42
N LEU A 203 -9.38 -6.27 -2.17
CA LEU A 203 -9.57 -7.72 -2.12
C LEU A 203 -9.28 -8.28 -0.72
N CYS A 204 -8.20 -7.86 -0.07
CA CYS A 204 -7.87 -8.29 1.29
C CYS A 204 -9.00 -7.98 2.29
N LYS A 205 -9.60 -6.78 2.21
CA LYS A 205 -10.69 -6.34 3.10
C LYS A 205 -11.94 -7.21 3.01
N THR A 206 -12.14 -7.91 1.89
CA THR A 206 -13.25 -8.87 1.73
C THR A 206 -12.99 -10.23 2.41
N SER A 207 -11.77 -10.49 2.88
CA SER A 207 -11.44 -11.77 3.51
C SER A 207 -12.11 -11.94 4.88
N ASN A 208 -12.49 -13.18 5.21
CA ASN A 208 -13.05 -13.53 6.52
C ASN A 208 -12.14 -13.14 7.70
N MET A 209 -10.82 -13.05 7.47
CA MET A 209 -9.86 -12.63 8.49
C MET A 209 -9.91 -11.12 8.70
N ALA A 210 -9.86 -10.34 7.63
CA ALA A 210 -9.98 -8.88 7.68
C ALA A 210 -11.32 -8.42 8.27
N GLN A 211 -12.43 -9.07 7.89
CA GLN A 211 -13.77 -8.74 8.39
C GLN A 211 -13.96 -8.95 9.90
N LYS A 212 -13.09 -9.72 10.56
CA LYS A 212 -13.12 -9.90 12.02
C LYS A 212 -12.47 -8.75 12.78
N MET A 213 -11.71 -7.91 12.08
CA MET A 213 -11.02 -6.74 12.62
C MET A 213 -11.92 -5.51 12.44
N ALA A 214 -12.00 -4.60 13.41
CA ALA A 214 -12.67 -3.30 13.16
C ALA A 214 -11.87 -2.45 12.18
N ASP A 215 -10.55 -2.55 12.22
CA ASP A 215 -9.64 -1.95 11.26
C ASP A 215 -8.68 -3.02 10.73
N SER A 216 -8.69 -3.22 9.41
CA SER A 216 -7.87 -4.21 8.70
C SER A 216 -6.80 -3.56 7.83
N ASP A 217 -6.60 -2.24 7.92
CA ASP A 217 -5.70 -1.51 7.03
C ASP A 217 -4.25 -1.97 7.20
N ASP A 218 -3.72 -1.97 8.43
CA ASP A 218 -2.37 -2.46 8.72
C ASP A 218 -2.16 -3.92 8.27
N PHE A 219 -3.18 -4.75 8.49
CA PHE A 219 -3.17 -6.16 8.07
C PHE A 219 -3.11 -6.30 6.55
N CYS A 220 -3.94 -5.55 5.83
CA CYS A 220 -4.01 -5.61 4.37
C CYS A 220 -2.80 -4.94 3.70
N VAL A 221 -2.25 -3.88 4.29
CA VAL A 221 -0.99 -3.27 3.86
C VAL A 221 0.16 -4.27 4.03
N CYS A 222 0.23 -5.00 5.15
CA CYS A 222 1.24 -6.04 5.34
C CYS A 222 1.16 -7.13 4.25
N ILE A 223 -0.04 -7.57 3.87
CA ILE A 223 -0.22 -8.53 2.77
C ILE A 223 0.25 -7.93 1.45
N LEU A 224 -0.17 -6.69 1.13
CA LEU A 224 0.25 -5.97 -0.07
C LEU A 224 1.79 -5.91 -0.16
N GLU A 225 2.47 -5.54 0.91
CA GLU A 225 3.94 -5.46 0.94
C GLU A 225 4.61 -6.80 0.64
N LYS A 226 4.08 -7.90 1.19
CA LYS A 226 4.59 -9.25 0.91
C LYS A 226 4.39 -9.65 -0.56
N ILE A 227 3.22 -9.36 -1.14
CA ILE A 227 2.96 -9.59 -2.57
C ILE A 227 3.89 -8.74 -3.43
N MET A 228 4.02 -7.44 -3.12
CA MET A 228 4.88 -6.51 -3.84
C MET A 228 6.35 -6.93 -3.83
N LYS A 229 6.81 -7.51 -2.71
CA LYS A 229 8.17 -8.00 -2.58
C LYS A 229 8.42 -9.22 -3.46
N GLN A 230 7.48 -10.16 -3.52
CA GLN A 230 7.65 -11.44 -4.21
C GLN A 230 7.32 -11.39 -5.70
N TYR A 231 6.39 -10.54 -6.14
CA TYR A 231 5.88 -10.54 -7.51
C TYR A 231 6.01 -9.16 -8.18
N ARG A 232 6.13 -9.14 -9.51
CA ARG A 232 5.66 -8.01 -10.32
C ARG A 232 4.14 -8.09 -10.42
N TYR A 233 3.47 -6.96 -10.62
CA TYR A 233 2.02 -6.94 -10.75
C TYR A 233 1.53 -7.83 -11.90
N SER A 234 2.17 -7.75 -13.07
CA SER A 234 1.81 -8.55 -14.24
C SER A 234 2.03 -10.06 -14.06
N GLU A 235 2.96 -10.46 -13.20
CA GLU A 235 3.16 -11.86 -12.83
C GLU A 235 2.06 -12.31 -11.88
N TYR A 236 1.75 -11.50 -10.87
CA TYR A 236 0.68 -11.76 -9.92
C TYR A 236 -0.69 -11.85 -10.61
N GLU A 237 -0.97 -10.96 -11.56
CA GLU A 237 -2.24 -10.92 -12.30
C GLU A 237 -2.52 -12.23 -13.04
N LYS A 238 -1.47 -12.84 -13.59
CA LYS A 238 -1.53 -14.10 -14.37
C LYS A 238 -1.66 -15.35 -13.51
N LEU A 239 -1.50 -15.25 -12.18
CA LEU A 239 -1.70 -16.37 -11.28
C LEU A 239 -3.15 -16.86 -11.32
N LEU A 240 -3.32 -18.17 -11.16
CA LEU A 240 -4.64 -18.78 -11.03
C LEU A 240 -5.34 -18.25 -9.78
N ALA A 241 -6.68 -18.25 -9.79
CA ALA A 241 -7.47 -17.82 -8.64
C ALA A 241 -7.08 -18.60 -7.37
N ILE A 242 -6.83 -19.90 -7.49
CA ILE A 242 -6.41 -20.76 -6.36
C ILE A 242 -5.03 -20.39 -5.80
N GLU A 243 -4.09 -19.98 -6.65
CA GLU A 243 -2.76 -19.52 -6.24
C GLU A 243 -2.87 -18.20 -5.49
N LYS A 244 -3.68 -17.26 -6.02
CA LYS A 244 -3.99 -15.99 -5.34
C LYS A 244 -4.62 -16.24 -3.97
N THR A 245 -5.62 -17.14 -3.87
CA THR A 245 -6.22 -17.52 -2.58
C THR A 245 -5.19 -18.08 -1.60
N LYS A 246 -4.30 -18.95 -2.06
CA LYS A 246 -3.22 -19.50 -1.22
C LYS A 246 -2.27 -18.40 -0.75
N ILE A 247 -1.88 -17.47 -1.62
CA ILE A 247 -1.02 -16.32 -1.28
C ILE A 247 -1.66 -15.47 -0.19
N TYR A 248 -2.93 -15.08 -0.33
CA TYR A 248 -3.64 -14.32 0.71
C TYR A 248 -3.70 -15.08 2.03
N LYS A 249 -3.92 -16.40 2.00
CA LYS A 249 -3.95 -17.22 3.21
C LYS A 249 -2.58 -17.27 3.90
N ASP A 250 -1.53 -17.55 3.16
CA ASP A 250 -0.17 -17.71 3.70
C ASP A 250 0.37 -16.38 4.23
N PHE A 251 0.22 -15.30 3.44
CA PHE A 251 0.63 -13.97 3.87
C PHE A 251 -0.28 -13.41 4.96
N GLY A 252 -1.58 -13.69 4.91
CA GLY A 252 -2.50 -13.37 5.99
C GLY A 252 -2.07 -14.00 7.31
N ASN A 253 -1.75 -15.30 7.32
CA ASN A 253 -1.24 -15.95 8.53
C ASN A 253 0.09 -15.33 9.01
N ALA A 254 0.99 -14.99 8.09
CA ALA A 254 2.26 -14.35 8.45
C ALA A 254 2.06 -12.95 9.03
N CYS A 255 1.16 -12.14 8.45
CA CYS A 255 0.83 -10.80 8.91
C CYS A 255 0.04 -10.81 10.22
N TYR A 256 -0.87 -11.78 10.39
CA TYR A 256 -1.65 -11.94 11.62
C TYR A 256 -0.77 -12.28 12.83
N ASN A 257 0.33 -13.00 12.60
CA ASN A 257 1.30 -13.34 13.63
C ASN A 257 2.34 -12.24 13.88
N ASP A 258 2.33 -11.15 13.11
CA ASP A 258 3.13 -9.97 13.45
C ASP A 258 2.64 -9.39 14.78
N ALA A 259 3.56 -9.17 15.73
CA ALA A 259 3.21 -8.83 17.09
C ALA A 259 2.39 -7.54 17.20
N ASN A 260 2.64 -6.55 16.33
CA ASN A 260 1.94 -5.27 16.35
C ASN A 260 0.53 -5.42 15.80
N ILE A 261 0.39 -6.09 14.65
CA ILE A 261 -0.91 -6.32 14.00
C ILE A 261 -1.78 -7.19 14.92
N SER A 262 -1.22 -8.29 15.43
CA SER A 262 -1.89 -9.21 16.36
C SER A 262 -2.42 -8.46 17.60
N LYS A 263 -1.60 -7.62 18.21
CA LYS A 263 -1.99 -6.82 19.39
C LYS A 263 -3.16 -5.88 19.07
N ASN A 264 -3.13 -5.20 17.93
CA ASN A 264 -4.20 -4.28 17.52
C ASN A 264 -5.52 -5.04 17.33
N VAL A 265 -5.50 -6.20 16.67
CA VAL A 265 -6.69 -7.03 16.45
C VAL A 265 -7.35 -7.46 17.76
N TYR A 266 -6.57 -7.98 18.72
CA TYR A 266 -7.17 -8.45 19.98
C TYR A 266 -7.61 -7.31 20.89
N ASN A 267 -6.92 -6.17 20.87
CA ASN A 267 -7.36 -4.98 21.62
C ASN A 267 -8.68 -4.43 21.08
N ASP A 268 -8.86 -4.47 19.76
CA ASP A 268 -10.13 -4.09 19.14
C ASP A 268 -11.25 -5.08 19.49
N LEU A 269 -11.01 -6.39 19.41
CA LEU A 269 -11.99 -7.41 19.84
C LEU A 269 -12.40 -7.22 21.31
N ARG A 270 -11.47 -6.86 22.20
CA ARG A 270 -11.76 -6.50 23.60
C ARG A 270 -12.65 -5.26 23.69
N THR A 271 -12.34 -4.23 22.92
CA THR A 271 -13.12 -2.98 22.90
C THR A 271 -14.55 -3.21 22.40
N GLN A 272 -14.72 -4.00 21.35
CA GLN A 272 -16.02 -4.44 20.85
C GLN A 272 -16.78 -5.24 21.91
N ALA A 273 -16.14 -6.25 22.50
CA ALA A 273 -16.75 -7.07 23.55
C ALA A 273 -17.20 -6.23 24.75
N ASN A 274 -16.35 -5.33 25.24
CA ASN A 274 -16.66 -4.43 26.34
C ASN A 274 -17.84 -3.50 26.02
N THR A 275 -17.88 -2.97 24.79
CA THR A 275 -19.00 -2.15 24.32
C THR A 275 -20.30 -2.95 24.29
N LEU A 276 -20.27 -4.16 23.76
CA LEU A 276 -21.43 -5.06 23.71
C LEU A 276 -21.90 -5.44 25.13
N ILE A 277 -20.99 -5.72 26.06
CA ILE A 277 -21.31 -5.99 27.48
C ILE A 277 -21.99 -4.78 28.12
N ARG A 278 -21.47 -3.56 27.91
CA ARG A 278 -22.09 -2.31 28.41
C ARG A 278 -23.49 -2.09 27.84
N LEU A 279 -23.71 -2.48 26.59
CA LEU A 279 -25.02 -2.48 25.93
C LEU A 279 -25.90 -3.69 26.28
N GLN A 280 -25.45 -4.56 27.20
CA GLN A 280 -26.12 -5.78 27.62
C GLN A 280 -26.36 -6.81 26.51
N LYS A 281 -25.60 -6.71 25.41
CA LYS A 281 -25.63 -7.62 24.25
C LYS A 281 -24.68 -8.80 24.46
N TYR A 282 -24.90 -9.58 25.51
CA TYR A 282 -23.96 -10.63 25.94
C TYR A 282 -23.74 -11.73 24.90
N ASN A 283 -24.80 -12.14 24.19
CA ASN A 283 -24.70 -13.16 23.13
C ASN A 283 -23.82 -12.70 21.95
N GLU A 284 -23.75 -11.40 21.67
CA GLU A 284 -22.87 -10.83 20.65
C GLU A 284 -21.43 -10.66 21.18
N ALA A 285 -21.25 -10.41 22.48
CA ALA A 285 -19.93 -10.25 23.10
C ALA A 285 -19.16 -11.58 23.24
N ILE A 286 -19.85 -12.67 23.59
CA ILE A 286 -19.27 -14.01 23.78
C ILE A 286 -18.41 -14.48 22.59
N PRO A 287 -18.86 -14.41 21.31
CA PRO A 287 -18.02 -14.86 20.18
C PRO A 287 -16.75 -14.03 19.99
N LYS A 288 -16.75 -12.74 20.35
CA LYS A 288 -15.56 -11.88 20.30
C LYS A 288 -14.52 -12.35 21.33
N LEU A 289 -14.95 -12.58 22.57
CA LEU A 289 -14.10 -13.10 23.65
C LEU A 289 -13.61 -14.52 23.37
N ASN A 290 -14.47 -15.39 22.83
CA ASN A 290 -14.06 -16.74 22.44
C ASN A 290 -12.97 -16.74 21.36
N THR A 291 -13.01 -15.79 20.42
CA THR A 291 -11.93 -15.67 19.41
C THR A 291 -10.59 -15.39 20.08
N ILE A 292 -10.54 -14.46 21.03
CA ILE A 292 -9.33 -14.13 21.80
C ILE A 292 -8.81 -15.35 22.57
N ILE A 293 -9.73 -16.12 23.18
CA ILE A 293 -9.40 -17.30 23.99
C ILE A 293 -8.90 -18.47 23.13
N ILE A 294 -9.61 -18.80 22.05
CA ILE A 294 -9.26 -19.92 21.15
C ILE A 294 -7.88 -19.69 20.52
N ASP A 295 -7.55 -18.44 20.19
CA ASP A 295 -6.26 -18.10 19.60
C ASP A 295 -5.11 -18.03 20.63
N GLY A 296 -5.39 -18.28 21.92
CA GLY A 296 -4.40 -18.31 22.99
C GLY A 296 -3.87 -16.93 23.38
N LYS A 297 -4.67 -15.87 23.19
CA LYS A 297 -4.27 -14.47 23.40
C LYS A 297 -5.02 -13.79 24.54
N ALA A 298 -5.79 -14.55 25.29
CA ALA A 298 -6.59 -14.09 26.41
C ALA A 298 -5.72 -13.75 27.64
N THR A 299 -6.17 -12.73 28.35
CA THR A 299 -5.74 -12.33 29.69
C THR A 299 -6.78 -12.79 30.72
N ALA A 300 -6.46 -12.72 32.00
CA ALA A 300 -7.42 -13.04 33.06
C ALA A 300 -8.68 -12.15 33.00
N LEU A 301 -8.55 -10.88 32.58
CA LEU A 301 -9.68 -9.97 32.38
C LEU A 301 -10.62 -10.43 31.24
N ASP A 302 -10.09 -11.07 30.20
CA ASP A 302 -10.92 -11.64 29.12
C ASP A 302 -11.76 -12.81 29.64
N TYR A 303 -11.17 -13.67 30.49
CA TYR A 303 -11.87 -14.75 31.18
C TYR A 303 -12.91 -14.21 32.18
N SER A 304 -12.60 -13.13 32.89
CA SER A 304 -13.56 -12.44 33.75
C SER A 304 -14.76 -11.94 32.96
N SER A 305 -14.51 -11.27 31.83
CA SER A 305 -15.54 -10.69 30.96
C SER A 305 -16.44 -11.76 30.35
N ILE A 306 -15.86 -12.87 29.84
CA ILE A 306 -16.67 -13.95 29.27
C ILE A 306 -17.44 -14.72 30.35
N GLY A 307 -16.86 -14.87 31.54
CA GLY A 307 -17.53 -15.43 32.71
C GLY A 307 -18.77 -14.63 33.09
N TYR A 308 -18.64 -13.31 33.19
CA TYR A 308 -19.76 -12.40 33.45
C TYR A 308 -20.86 -12.49 32.37
N ALA A 309 -20.47 -12.52 31.09
CA ALA A 309 -21.43 -12.70 29.99
C ALA A 309 -22.15 -14.07 30.06
N TYR A 310 -21.45 -15.14 30.45
CA TYR A 310 -22.07 -16.44 30.66
C TYR A 310 -23.01 -16.48 31.87
N ILE A 311 -22.70 -15.78 32.97
CA ILE A 311 -23.61 -15.63 34.12
C ILE A 311 -24.92 -14.99 33.66
N LEU A 312 -24.84 -13.87 32.94
CA LEU A 312 -26.02 -13.12 32.51
C LEU A 312 -26.82 -13.81 31.40
N THR A 313 -26.21 -14.74 30.67
CA THR A 313 -26.91 -15.62 29.73
C THR A 313 -27.31 -16.97 30.35
N LYS A 314 -27.22 -17.10 31.68
CA LYS A 314 -27.62 -18.29 32.47
C LYS A 314 -26.87 -19.57 32.12
N GLN A 315 -25.66 -19.46 31.56
CA GLN A 315 -24.78 -20.57 31.21
C GLN A 315 -23.73 -20.80 32.32
N TYR A 316 -24.19 -21.09 33.54
CA TYR A 316 -23.35 -21.08 34.74
C TYR A 316 -22.17 -22.07 34.69
N ALA A 317 -22.38 -23.28 34.16
CA ALA A 317 -21.29 -24.26 34.02
C ALA A 317 -20.15 -23.74 33.11
N LYS A 318 -20.49 -23.01 32.04
CA LYS A 318 -19.49 -22.36 31.18
C LYS A 318 -18.82 -21.21 31.90
N ALA A 319 -19.58 -20.37 32.62
CA ALA A 319 -19.01 -19.30 33.42
C ALA A 319 -17.94 -19.83 34.39
N ILE A 320 -18.28 -20.83 35.21
CA ILE A 320 -17.35 -21.47 36.16
C ILE A 320 -16.13 -22.03 35.44
N LYS A 321 -16.32 -22.75 34.32
CA LYS A 321 -15.20 -23.30 33.52
C LYS A 321 -14.23 -22.20 33.10
N PHE A 322 -14.70 -21.15 32.43
CA PHE A 322 -13.84 -20.08 31.91
C PHE A 322 -13.21 -19.25 33.04
N LEU A 323 -13.94 -18.98 34.12
CA LEU A 323 -13.41 -18.24 35.25
C LEU A 323 -12.30 -19.01 35.98
N LYS A 324 -12.41 -20.35 36.09
CA LYS A 324 -11.32 -21.20 36.61
C LYS A 324 -10.08 -21.18 35.72
N GLU A 325 -10.25 -21.15 34.39
CA GLU A 325 -9.10 -20.99 33.50
C GLU A 325 -8.46 -19.59 33.64
N GLY A 326 -9.27 -18.54 33.83
CA GLY A 326 -8.78 -17.20 34.17
C GLY A 326 -8.01 -17.16 35.48
N GLU A 327 -8.50 -17.83 36.51
CA GLU A 327 -7.85 -17.90 37.83
C GLU A 327 -6.52 -18.67 37.77
N LYS A 328 -6.42 -19.71 36.93
CA LYS A 328 -5.14 -20.40 36.68
C LYS A 328 -4.13 -19.50 35.96
N LEU A 329 -4.60 -18.58 35.11
CA LEU A 329 -3.75 -17.67 34.35
C LEU A 329 -3.23 -16.53 35.21
N ASP A 330 -4.07 -15.98 36.08
CA ASP A 330 -3.72 -14.99 37.08
C ASP A 330 -4.60 -15.17 38.32
N ASP A 331 -4.01 -15.70 39.39
CA ASP A 331 -4.69 -15.96 40.65
C ASP A 331 -4.81 -14.70 41.52
N THR A 332 -4.32 -13.55 41.07
CA THR A 332 -4.40 -12.28 41.78
C THR A 332 -5.56 -11.41 41.29
N GLU A 333 -6.02 -11.62 40.06
CA GLU A 333 -7.09 -10.85 39.42
C GLU A 333 -8.43 -10.99 40.16
N LEU A 334 -8.82 -9.93 40.89
CA LEU A 334 -9.97 -9.95 41.78
C LEU A 334 -11.31 -9.98 41.05
N LEU A 335 -11.40 -9.45 39.82
CA LEU A 335 -12.63 -9.52 39.04
C LEU A 335 -12.96 -10.97 38.64
N VAL A 336 -11.95 -11.79 38.35
CA VAL A 336 -12.14 -13.23 38.09
C VAL A 336 -12.72 -13.90 39.33
N LYS A 337 -12.14 -13.65 40.51
CA LYS A 337 -12.59 -14.25 41.76
C LYS A 337 -14.00 -13.83 42.14
N LEU A 338 -14.32 -12.55 41.96
CA LEU A 338 -15.64 -12.02 42.22
C LEU A 338 -16.68 -12.67 41.29
N ASN A 339 -16.39 -12.74 39.99
CA ASN A 339 -17.27 -13.39 39.03
C ASN A 339 -17.38 -14.91 39.27
N LEU A 340 -16.34 -15.57 39.77
CA LEU A 340 -16.41 -16.97 40.16
C LEU A 340 -17.33 -17.17 41.38
N ALA A 341 -17.24 -16.28 42.37
CA ALA A 341 -18.17 -16.26 43.51
C ALA A 341 -19.61 -16.01 43.05
N HIS A 342 -19.82 -15.06 42.13
CA HIS A 342 -21.12 -14.84 41.49
C HIS A 342 -21.65 -16.09 40.80
N ALA A 343 -20.81 -16.75 39.99
CA ALA A 343 -21.19 -17.94 39.23
C ALA A 343 -21.63 -19.09 40.15
N TYR A 344 -20.91 -19.34 41.25
CA TYR A 344 -21.31 -20.33 42.26
C TYR A 344 -22.63 -19.94 42.94
N LEU A 345 -22.78 -18.66 43.33
CA LEU A 345 -23.96 -18.18 44.02
C LEU A 345 -25.24 -18.36 43.18
N VAL A 346 -25.20 -17.96 41.90
CA VAL A 346 -26.36 -18.07 41.01
C VAL A 346 -26.59 -19.49 40.48
N SER A 347 -25.62 -20.40 40.68
CA SER A 347 -25.77 -21.84 40.42
C SER A 347 -26.16 -22.64 41.66
N ASP A 348 -26.66 -21.97 42.72
CA ASP A 348 -27.11 -22.58 43.98
C ASP A 348 -25.98 -23.27 44.79
N ASP A 349 -24.73 -22.88 44.58
CA ASP A 349 -23.57 -23.33 45.35
C ASP A 349 -23.08 -22.22 46.30
N TYR A 350 -23.93 -21.87 47.25
CA TYR A 350 -23.58 -20.90 48.30
C TYR A 350 -22.35 -21.34 49.12
N SER A 351 -22.14 -22.66 49.26
CA SER A 351 -21.03 -23.23 50.03
C SER A 351 -19.66 -22.87 49.44
N SER A 352 -19.55 -22.89 48.11
CA SER A 352 -18.35 -22.46 47.38
C SER A 352 -18.26 -20.94 47.23
N ALA A 353 -19.39 -20.24 47.12
CA ALA A 353 -19.41 -18.78 46.96
C ALA A 353 -18.98 -18.03 48.23
N LYS A 354 -19.53 -18.41 49.39
CA LYS A 354 -19.32 -17.77 50.69
C LYS A 354 -17.85 -17.53 51.07
N PRO A 355 -16.94 -18.52 51.01
CA PRO A 355 -15.55 -18.30 51.40
C PRO A 355 -14.84 -17.26 50.53
N ILE A 356 -15.18 -17.18 49.24
CA ILE A 356 -14.59 -16.20 48.32
C ILE A 356 -15.05 -14.79 48.69
N TYR A 357 -16.35 -14.58 48.88
CA TYR A 357 -16.89 -13.29 49.33
C TYR A 357 -16.28 -12.82 50.64
N LYS A 358 -16.15 -13.72 51.62
CA LYS A 358 -15.57 -13.39 52.93
C LYS A 358 -14.08 -13.05 52.84
N LYS A 359 -13.33 -13.75 51.99
CA LYS A 359 -11.88 -13.56 51.84
C LYS A 359 -11.53 -12.19 51.28
N TYR A 360 -12.27 -11.70 50.29
CA TYR A 360 -11.92 -10.49 49.54
C TYR A 360 -12.76 -9.25 49.86
N GLN A 361 -13.69 -9.34 50.82
CA GLN A 361 -14.62 -8.25 51.16
C GLN A 361 -14.00 -6.87 51.43
N ASN A 362 -12.74 -6.81 51.88
CA ASN A 362 -12.05 -5.56 52.21
C ASN A 362 -11.07 -5.12 51.11
N GLN A 363 -11.12 -5.75 49.94
CA GLN A 363 -10.26 -5.45 48.79
C GLN A 363 -10.98 -4.54 47.80
N ASN A 364 -10.20 -3.95 46.90
CA ASN A 364 -10.71 -3.20 45.76
C ASN A 364 -10.53 -4.01 44.48
N VAL A 365 -11.59 -4.13 43.67
CA VAL A 365 -11.55 -4.87 42.40
C VAL A 365 -10.97 -4.03 41.25
N THR A 366 -10.96 -2.71 41.40
CA THR A 366 -10.21 -1.74 40.59
C THR A 366 -9.75 -0.60 41.48
N ASP A 367 -8.91 0.31 40.98
CA ASP A 367 -8.39 1.46 41.74
C ASP A 367 -9.49 2.34 42.38
N SER A 368 -10.71 2.32 41.84
CA SER A 368 -11.82 3.17 42.26
C SER A 368 -13.07 2.40 42.71
N LEU A 369 -13.05 1.06 42.71
CA LEU A 369 -14.24 0.26 42.99
C LEU A 369 -13.94 -0.84 44.01
N SER A 370 -14.59 -0.75 45.17
CA SER A 370 -14.45 -1.79 46.19
C SER A 370 -15.17 -3.08 45.81
N TRP A 371 -14.72 -4.19 46.39
CA TRP A 371 -15.39 -5.49 46.26
C TRP A 371 -16.87 -5.42 46.65
N LYS A 372 -17.18 -4.74 47.76
CA LYS A 372 -18.55 -4.60 48.27
C LYS A 372 -19.43 -3.80 47.31
N GLU A 373 -18.93 -2.69 46.77
CA GLU A 373 -19.66 -1.85 45.81
C GLU A 373 -19.92 -2.61 44.50
N LYS A 374 -18.91 -3.30 43.95
CA LYS A 374 -19.10 -4.10 42.73
C LYS A 374 -20.10 -5.23 42.95
N THR A 375 -20.02 -5.93 44.09
CA THR A 375 -20.98 -7.00 44.42
C THR A 375 -22.41 -6.48 44.43
N LYS A 376 -22.66 -5.35 45.10
CA LYS A 376 -24.01 -4.73 45.15
C LYS A 376 -24.50 -4.30 43.77
N ALA A 377 -23.63 -3.69 42.96
CA ALA A 377 -23.97 -3.30 41.59
C ALA A 377 -24.32 -4.52 40.72
N ASP A 378 -23.56 -5.61 40.84
CA ASP A 378 -23.81 -6.85 40.11
C ASP A 378 -25.10 -7.52 40.54
N PHE A 379 -25.38 -7.59 41.84
CA PHE A 379 -26.66 -8.11 42.35
C PHE A 379 -27.86 -7.33 41.81
N ALA A 380 -27.76 -6.01 41.69
CA ALA A 380 -28.81 -5.20 41.07
C ALA A 380 -29.01 -5.57 39.59
N ASN A 381 -27.93 -5.78 38.84
CA ASN A 381 -27.98 -6.22 37.45
C ASN A 381 -28.55 -7.65 37.32
N PHE A 382 -28.16 -8.55 38.20
CA PHE A 382 -28.62 -9.94 38.22
C PHE A 382 -30.11 -10.03 38.50
N LYS A 383 -30.61 -9.24 39.46
CA LYS A 383 -32.06 -9.11 39.72
C LYS A 383 -32.80 -8.62 38.48
N LYS A 384 -32.30 -7.56 37.82
CA LYS A 384 -32.89 -7.05 36.56
C LYS A 384 -32.89 -8.09 35.44
N ALA A 385 -31.86 -8.93 35.36
CA ALA A 385 -31.74 -10.01 34.38
C ALA A 385 -32.50 -11.30 34.78
N GLY A 386 -33.21 -11.30 35.91
CA GLY A 386 -34.00 -12.44 36.38
C GLY A 386 -33.14 -13.66 36.73
N LEU A 387 -31.99 -13.44 37.38
CA LEU A 387 -31.15 -14.49 37.94
C LEU A 387 -31.62 -14.85 39.37
N PRO A 388 -31.31 -16.07 39.86
CA PRO A 388 -31.56 -16.47 41.25
C PRO A 388 -30.95 -15.45 42.23
N SER A 389 -31.70 -15.07 43.26
CA SER A 389 -31.32 -13.99 44.19
C SER A 389 -31.59 -14.29 45.67
N GLN A 390 -32.00 -15.53 45.99
CA GLN A 390 -32.35 -15.97 47.35
C GLN A 390 -31.21 -15.81 48.37
N ASP A 391 -29.96 -15.86 47.92
CA ASP A 391 -28.78 -15.79 48.78
C ASP A 391 -28.04 -14.45 48.74
N PHE A 392 -28.55 -13.46 48.01
CA PHE A 392 -27.88 -12.16 47.87
C PHE A 392 -27.80 -11.42 49.23
N GLU A 393 -28.91 -11.42 49.98
CA GLU A 393 -28.94 -10.84 51.33
C GLU A 393 -28.00 -11.57 52.30
N LYS A 394 -27.90 -12.90 52.17
CA LYS A 394 -26.94 -13.69 52.97
C LYS A 394 -25.50 -13.31 52.68
N VAL A 395 -25.16 -12.92 51.45
CA VAL A 395 -23.82 -12.42 51.10
C VAL A 395 -23.62 -10.99 51.60
N GLU A 396 -24.61 -10.11 51.44
CA GLU A 396 -24.53 -8.73 51.93
C GLU A 396 -24.33 -8.66 53.44
N ASN A 397 -24.97 -9.56 54.20
CA ASN A 397 -24.80 -9.69 55.65
C ASN A 397 -23.40 -10.18 56.06
N LEU A 398 -22.57 -10.72 55.15
CA LEU A 398 -21.17 -11.07 55.46
C LEU A 398 -20.27 -9.84 55.58
N TYR A 399 -20.71 -8.69 55.08
CA TYR A 399 -19.94 -7.45 55.00
C TYR A 399 -20.12 -6.52 56.19
N HIS A 400 -21.06 -6.86 57.07
CA HIS A 400 -21.38 -6.24 58.34
C HIS A 400 -20.83 -7.12 59.47
#